data_AF-A0A924CH55-F1
#
_entry.id   AF-A0A924CH55-F1
#
_cell.length_a   1.000
_cell.length_b   1.000
_cell.length_c   1.000
_cell.angle_alpha   90.00
_cell.angle_beta   90.00
_cell.angle_gamma   90.00
#
_symmetry.space_group_name_H-M   'P 1'
#
loop_
_entity.id
_entity.type
_entity.pdbx_description
1 polymer ?
#
loop_
_entity_poly.entity_id
_entity_poly.type
_entity_poly.pdbx_seq_one_letter_code
_entity_poly.pdbx_strand_id
1 'polypeptide(L)' 'MNELRDMAQWFESDDFSLTLASAKFEAAAKLAKEIEHDLSDMENSVTVLKKSFEEA' A
#
# COMPACT_ATOMS: atom_id res chain seq x y z
N MET A 1 -4.76 4.92 0.29
CA MET A 1 -5.85 3.96 0.59
C MET A 1 -7.00 4.00 -0.41
N ASN A 2 -7.57 5.17 -0.76
CA ASN A 2 -8.68 5.24 -1.71
C ASN A 2 -8.30 4.74 -3.11
N GLU A 3 -7.09 5.07 -3.59
CA GLU A 3 -6.62 4.62 -4.92
C GLU A 3 -6.55 3.09 -5.06
N LEU A 4 -6.14 2.37 -4.01
CA LEU A 4 -6.08 0.91 -4.05
C LEU A 4 -7.49 0.31 -4.15
N ARG A 5 -8.47 0.94 -3.49
CA ARG A 5 -9.87 0.55 -3.56
C ARG A 5 -10.46 0.83 -4.94
N ASP A 6 -10.13 1.97 -5.53
CA ASP A 6 -10.57 2.32 -6.89
C ASP A 6 -9.95 1.38 -7.94
N MET A 7 -8.69 0.99 -7.74
CA MET A 7 -8.03 -0.01 -8.58
C MET A 7 -8.70 -1.38 -8.44
N ALA A 8 -9.05 -1.82 -7.23
CA ALA A 8 -9.77 -3.08 -7.01
C ALA A 8 -11.17 -3.06 -7.63
N GLN A 9 -11.91 -1.97 -7.50
CA GLN A 9 -13.24 -1.81 -8.06
C GLN A 9 -13.24 -1.84 -9.60
N TRP A 10 -12.16 -1.37 -10.24
CA TRP A 10 -12.01 -1.47 -11.69
C TRP A 10 -11.97 -2.92 -12.19
N PHE A 11 -11.43 -3.87 -11.41
CA PHE A 11 -11.43 -5.30 -11.78
C PHE A 11 -12.83 -5.90 -11.83
N GLU A 12 -13.82 -5.29 -11.18
CA GLU A 12 -15.21 -5.73 -11.14
C GLU A 12 -16.11 -4.95 -12.12
N SER A 13 -15.54 -4.02 -12.90
CA SER A 13 -16.29 -3.14 -13.82
C SER A 13 -16.36 -3.68 -15.25
N ASP A 14 -17.34 -3.20 -16.03
CA ASP A 14 -17.49 -3.53 -17.45
C ASP A 14 -16.35 -2.99 -18.33
N ASP A 15 -15.54 -2.04 -17.82
CA ASP A 15 -14.31 -1.54 -18.45
C ASP A 15 -13.09 -2.46 -18.21
N PHE A 16 -13.31 -3.64 -17.62
CA PHE A 16 -12.28 -4.63 -17.39
C PHE A 16 -11.73 -5.16 -18.72
N SER A 17 -10.41 -5.04 -18.88
CA SER A 17 -9.69 -5.56 -20.03
C SER A 17 -8.54 -6.42 -19.57
N LEU A 18 -8.51 -7.69 -19.99
CA LEU A 18 -7.47 -8.65 -19.61
C LEU A 18 -6.06 -8.16 -19.99
N THR A 19 -5.94 -7.43 -21.10
CA THR A 19 -4.69 -6.80 -21.57
C THR A 19 -4.22 -5.67 -20.65
N LEU A 20 -5.15 -4.93 -20.02
CA LEU A 20 -4.83 -3.89 -19.04
C LEU A 20 -4.74 -4.42 -17.61
N ALA A 21 -5.28 -5.63 -17.36
CA ALA A 21 -5.35 -6.24 -16.04
C ALA A 21 -3.96 -6.47 -15.45
N SER A 22 -3.00 -6.99 -16.23
CA SER A 22 -1.62 -7.18 -15.75
C SER A 22 -0.94 -5.85 -15.37
N ALA A 23 -1.09 -4.82 -16.19
CA ALA A 23 -0.49 -3.51 -15.93
C ALA A 23 -1.11 -2.84 -14.69
N LYS A 24 -2.45 -2.90 -14.54
CA LYS A 24 -3.13 -2.39 -13.35
C LYS A 24 -2.85 -3.21 -12.09
N PHE A 25 -2.70 -4.53 -12.22
CA PHE A 25 -2.32 -5.40 -11.11
C PHE A 25 -0.90 -5.09 -10.63
N GLU A 26 0.08 -4.94 -11.54
CA GLU A 26 1.44 -4.52 -11.18
C GLU A 26 1.47 -3.15 -10.52
N ALA A 27 0.70 -2.18 -11.03
CA ALA A 27 0.60 -0.86 -10.42
C ALA A 27 0.00 -0.91 -9.01
N ALA A 28 -1.08 -1.68 -8.81
CA ALA A 28 -1.71 -1.86 -7.50
C ALA A 28 -0.78 -2.60 -6.52
N ALA A 29 -0.08 -3.64 -6.98
CA ALA A 29 0.88 -4.39 -6.19
C ALA A 29 2.08 -3.52 -5.76
N LYS A 30 2.57 -2.66 -6.64
CA LYS A 30 3.62 -1.69 -6.31
C LYS A 30 3.15 -0.70 -5.25
N LEU A 31 1.96 -0.12 -5.42
CA LEU A 31 1.37 0.82 -4.48
C LEU A 31 1.13 0.18 -3.10
N ALA A 32 0.66 -1.07 -3.07
CA ALA A 32 0.49 -1.82 -1.84
C ALA A 32 1.83 -2.04 -1.11
N LYS A 33 2.89 -2.36 -1.85
CA LYS A 33 4.23 -2.56 -1.30
C LYS A 33 4.85 -1.28 -0.75
N GLU A 34 4.62 -0.14 -1.40
CA GLU A 34 5.03 1.17 -0.90
C GLU A 34 4.29 1.53 0.40
N ILE A 35 2.98 1.24 0.48
CA ILE A 35 2.21 1.44 1.72
C ILE A 35 2.71 0.53 2.85
N GLU A 36 3.03 -0.73 2.57
CA GLU A 36 3.63 -1.64 3.56
C GLU A 36 4.98 -1.13 4.06
N HIS A 37 5.82 -0.63 3.16
CA HIS A 37 7.10 -0.03 3.51
C HIS A 37 6.92 1.18 4.42
N ASP A 38 6.04 2.11 4.06
CA ASP A 38 5.76 3.32 4.84
C ASP A 38 5.19 2.99 6.22
N LEU A 39 4.33 1.97 6.32
CA LEU A 39 3.79 1.49 7.59
C LEU A 39 4.88 0.88 8.48
N SER A 40 5.78 0.08 7.90
CA SER A 40 6.91 -0.52 8.62
C SER A 40 7.90 0.54 9.12
N ASP A 41 8.19 1.55 8.31
CA ASP A 41 9.04 2.67 8.70
C ASP A 41 8.41 3.51 9.83
N MET A 42 7.09 3.67 9.80
CA MET A 42 6.37 4.35 10.87
C MET A 42 6.34 3.52 12.16
N GLU A 43 6.19 2.19 12.09
CA GLU A 43 6.30 1.28 13.23
C GLU A 43 7.70 1.33 13.87
N ASN A 44 8.75 1.32 13.04
CA ASN A 44 10.13 1.48 13.48
C ASN A 44 10.35 2.81 14.19
N SER A 45 9.84 3.91 13.62
CA SER A 45 9.94 5.25 14.22
C SER A 45 9.25 5.33 15.58
N VAL A 46 8.05 4.74 15.72
CA VAL A 46 7.33 4.66 17.00
C VAL A 46 8.12 3.83 18.02
N THR A 47 8.71 2.71 17.60
CA THR A 47 9.51 1.84 18.48
C THR A 47 10.76 2.54 18.99
N VAL A 48 11.47 3.28 18.14
CA VAL A 48 12.64 4.07 18.53
C VAL A 48 12.26 5.17 19.51
N LEU A 49 11.19 5.92 19.22
CA LEU A 49 10.69 6.96 20.14
C LEU A 49 10.32 6.38 21.50
N LYS A 50 9.61 5.25 21.54
CA LYS A 50 9.25 4.57 22.78
C LYS A 50 10.48 4.19 23.61
N LYS A 51 11.52 3.63 22.99
CA LYS A 51 12.79 3.33 23.66
C LYS A 51 13.46 4.58 24.23
N SER A 52 13.50 5.67 23.46
CA SER A 52 14.06 6.95 23.93
C SER A 52 13.31 7.55 25.13
N PHE A 53 12.01 7.28 25.28
CA PHE A 53 11.23 7.69 26.46
C PHE A 53 11.36 6.74 27.66
N GLU A 54 11.68 5.46 27.45
CA GLU A 54 11.94 4.50 28.53
C GLU A 54 13.37 4.60 29.09
N GLU A 55 14.32 5.11 28.29
CA GLU A 55 15.72 5.34 28.69
C GLU A 55 15.97 6.73 29.32
N ALA A 56 14.99 7.62 29.34
CA ALA A 56 15.04 8.98 29.90
C ALA A 56 14.37 9.07 31.29
#